data_AF-A0AAE3LT69-F1
#
_entry.id   AF-A0AAE3LT69-F1
#
_cell.length_a   1.000
_cell.length_b   1.000
_cell.length_c   1.000
_cell.angle_alpha   90.00
_cell.angle_beta   90.00
_cell.angle_gamma   90.00
#
_symmetry.space_group_name_H-M   'P 1'
#
loop_
_entity.id
_entity.type
_entity.pdbx_description
1 polymer ?
#
loop_
_entity_poly.entity_id
_entity_poly.type
_entity_poly.pdbx_seq_one_letter_code
_entity_poly.pdbx_strand_id
1 'polypeptide(L)'
;MEKAPPLQQPSYHAPKYLECAQKLADAFRRNEVDHTYAIMRMSYLLLRAHATWRDIGLSEKILRDRIEDGYLQEAKRHLGRARKYCMLYAAETKMAAWHVRRCLALANCVPHHIGTTKKELDDFTDGKPYRITEAKKIVLAFKKGEFYERDSREANILDLLRDPKKYPRKEIGVTETKLHTLALRKAKALLDELRETRGKSTNYRYISTNIWYIRQFLACINQNLEDIGTSDAELRELVYPSAYHKQRAEEALRIARESPSLYWLSEVRKHIRRAKTSLKELGTSRAELMEIRKKAPPRY
;
A
#
# COMPACT_ATOMS: atom_id res chain seq x y z
N MET A 1 -53.66 -46.77 5.47
CA MET A 1 -52.82 -46.54 6.65
C MET A 1 -51.52 -47.31 6.44
N GLU A 2 -50.52 -46.65 5.85
CA GLU A 2 -49.18 -47.24 5.72
C GLU A 2 -48.54 -47.26 7.12
N LYS A 3 -48.18 -48.46 7.59
CA LYS A 3 -47.44 -48.62 8.84
C LYS A 3 -46.05 -48.01 8.67
N ALA A 4 -45.68 -47.09 9.56
CA ALA A 4 -44.32 -46.59 9.65
C ALA A 4 -43.35 -47.78 9.79
N PRO A 5 -42.20 -47.76 9.08
CA PRO A 5 -41.21 -48.82 9.18
C PRO A 5 -40.67 -48.89 10.63
N PRO A 6 -40.31 -50.10 11.12
CA PRO A 6 -39.81 -50.26 12.47
C PRO A 6 -38.54 -49.42 12.67
N LEU A 7 -38.50 -48.69 13.79
CA LEU A 7 -37.32 -47.99 14.26
C LEU A 7 -36.13 -48.97 14.28
N GLN A 8 -35.03 -48.55 13.65
CA GLN A 8 -33.79 -49.31 13.52
C GLN A 8 -33.39 -49.97 14.85
N GLN A 9 -32.99 -51.24 14.77
CA GLN A 9 -32.45 -51.99 15.90
C GLN A 9 -31.30 -51.22 16.55
N PRO A 10 -31.19 -51.21 17.90
CA PRO A 10 -30.05 -50.61 18.57
C PRO A 10 -28.76 -51.27 18.08
N SER A 11 -27.88 -50.44 17.52
CA SER A 11 -26.53 -50.82 17.09
C SER A 11 -25.82 -51.59 18.20
N TYR A 12 -25.22 -52.75 17.88
CA TYR A 12 -24.40 -53.58 18.78
C TYR A 12 -23.24 -52.81 19.45
N HIS A 13 -22.98 -51.57 19.03
CA HIS A 13 -21.95 -50.68 19.55
C HIS A 13 -22.48 -49.48 20.33
N ALA A 14 -23.79 -49.37 20.57
CA ALA A 14 -24.39 -48.25 21.30
C ALA A 14 -23.71 -47.95 22.66
N PRO A 15 -23.36 -48.96 23.50
CA PRO A 15 -22.64 -48.70 24.76
C PRO A 15 -21.24 -48.10 24.57
N LYS A 16 -20.50 -48.57 23.54
CA LYS A 16 -19.15 -48.05 23.23
C LYS A 16 -19.22 -46.60 22.74
N TYR A 17 -20.22 -46.26 21.93
CA TYR A 17 -20.41 -44.88 21.48
C TYR A 17 -20.74 -43.94 22.64
N LEU A 18 -21.58 -44.38 23.58
CA LEU A 18 -21.90 -43.62 24.79
C LEU A 18 -20.66 -43.41 25.67
N GLU A 19 -19.84 -44.45 25.87
CA GLU A 19 -18.59 -44.35 26.62
C GLU A 19 -17.60 -43.36 25.97
N CYS A 20 -17.46 -43.40 24.63
CA CYS A 20 -16.65 -42.43 23.90
C CYS A 20 -17.20 -41.00 24.02
N ALA A 21 -18.53 -40.83 23.97
CA ALA A 21 -19.17 -39.54 24.17
C ALA A 21 -18.90 -38.99 25.58
N GLN A 22 -18.96 -39.86 26.60
CA GLN A 22 -18.66 -39.50 27.99
C GLN A 22 -17.22 -39.04 28.16
N LYS A 23 -16.25 -39.79 27.62
CA LYS A 23 -14.82 -39.42 27.65
C LYS A 23 -14.57 -38.07 26.98
N LEU A 24 -15.22 -37.82 25.85
CA LEU A 24 -15.11 -36.54 25.14
C LEU A 24 -15.80 -35.40 25.90
N ALA A 25 -16.94 -35.66 26.57
CA ALA A 25 -17.61 -34.70 27.42
C ALA A 25 -16.78 -34.32 28.65
N ASP A 26 -16.05 -35.26 29.24
CA ASP A 26 -15.15 -34.98 30.36
C ASP A 26 -13.95 -34.14 29.92
N ALA A 27 -13.35 -34.44 28.77
CA ALA A 27 -12.30 -33.60 28.19
C ALA A 27 -12.83 -32.21 27.81
N PHE A 28 -14.07 -32.12 27.31
CA PHE A 28 -14.76 -30.86 27.02
C PHE A 28 -15.00 -30.03 28.28
N ARG A 29 -15.42 -30.65 29.41
CA ARG A 29 -15.54 -29.96 30.71
C ARG A 29 -14.21 -29.42 31.22
N ARG A 30 -13.13 -30.17 31.02
CA ARG A 30 -11.76 -29.77 31.39
C ARG A 30 -11.11 -28.78 30.42
N ASN A 31 -11.80 -28.39 29.34
CA ASN A 31 -11.29 -27.47 28.31
C ASN A 31 -10.01 -27.99 27.64
N GLU A 32 -9.91 -29.32 27.47
CA GLU A 32 -8.74 -30.02 26.90
C GLU A 32 -8.86 -30.26 25.39
N VAL A 33 -9.99 -29.89 24.78
CA VAL A 33 -10.32 -30.18 23.38
C VAL A 33 -10.90 -28.95 22.69
N ASP A 34 -10.78 -28.89 21.37
CA ASP A 34 -11.49 -27.89 20.56
C ASP A 34 -13.00 -28.07 20.74
N HIS A 35 -13.67 -27.05 21.30
CA HIS A 35 -15.09 -27.13 21.66
C HIS A 35 -16.00 -27.32 20.45
N THR A 36 -15.66 -26.75 19.29
CA THR A 36 -16.48 -26.87 18.07
C THR A 36 -16.42 -28.30 17.53
N TYR A 37 -15.21 -28.84 17.43
CA TYR A 37 -14.98 -30.22 17.01
C TYR A 37 -15.58 -31.22 18.02
N ALA A 38 -15.38 -30.98 19.31
CA ALA A 38 -15.90 -31.84 20.37
C ALA A 38 -17.43 -31.92 20.33
N ILE A 39 -18.13 -30.80 20.14
CA ILE A 39 -19.60 -30.78 20.03
C ILE A 39 -20.06 -31.52 18.78
N MET A 40 -19.46 -31.26 17.61
CA MET A 40 -19.80 -32.00 16.38
C MET A 40 -19.61 -33.51 16.56
N ARG A 41 -18.51 -33.92 17.17
CA ARG A 41 -18.17 -35.33 17.39
C ARG A 41 -19.07 -35.98 18.44
N MET A 42 -19.40 -35.28 19.53
CA MET A 42 -20.35 -35.74 20.54
C MET A 42 -21.75 -35.92 19.95
N SER A 43 -22.25 -34.98 19.14
CA SER A 43 -23.55 -35.10 18.45
C SER A 43 -23.63 -36.40 17.63
N TYR A 44 -22.55 -36.71 16.89
CA TYR A 44 -22.47 -37.94 16.10
C TYR A 44 -22.49 -39.20 16.98
N LEU A 45 -21.72 -39.20 18.08
CA LEU A 45 -21.65 -40.35 18.99
C LEU A 45 -22.98 -40.58 19.71
N LEU A 46 -23.64 -39.52 20.18
CA LEU A 46 -24.95 -39.58 20.82
C LEU A 46 -26.03 -40.10 19.87
N LEU A 47 -26.02 -39.67 18.60
CA LEU A 47 -26.91 -40.19 17.57
C LEU A 47 -26.75 -41.70 17.39
N ARG A 48 -25.51 -42.21 17.35
CA ARG A 48 -25.20 -43.65 17.20
C ARG A 48 -25.47 -44.46 18.47
N ALA A 49 -25.44 -43.82 19.63
CA ALA A 49 -25.77 -44.40 20.92
C ALA A 49 -27.27 -44.36 21.24
N HIS A 50 -28.08 -43.69 20.42
CA HIS A 50 -29.48 -43.35 20.74
C HIS A 50 -29.62 -42.63 22.09
N ALA A 51 -28.66 -41.77 22.41
CA ALA A 51 -28.58 -41.03 23.66
C ALA A 51 -28.72 -39.52 23.42
N THR A 52 -28.93 -38.79 24.50
CA THR A 52 -29.08 -37.34 24.55
C THR A 52 -27.92 -36.69 25.28
N TRP A 53 -27.80 -35.37 25.17
CA TRP A 53 -26.82 -34.60 25.93
C TRP A 53 -26.94 -34.78 27.45
N ARG A 54 -28.17 -34.98 27.95
CA ARG A 54 -28.43 -35.20 29.38
C ARG A 54 -27.83 -36.51 29.88
N ASP A 55 -27.81 -37.54 29.03
CA ASP A 55 -27.28 -38.87 29.39
C ASP A 55 -25.76 -38.83 29.62
N ILE A 56 -25.07 -37.87 29.01
CA ILE A 56 -23.65 -37.59 29.26
C ILE A 56 -23.42 -36.44 30.24
N GLY A 57 -24.47 -35.95 30.92
CA GLY A 57 -24.41 -34.89 31.92
C GLY A 57 -24.14 -33.49 31.36
N LEU A 58 -24.52 -33.21 30.12
CA LEU A 58 -24.43 -31.89 29.50
C LEU A 58 -25.83 -31.32 29.27
N SER A 59 -26.00 -30.04 29.58
CA SER A 59 -27.21 -29.28 29.25
C SER A 59 -26.97 -28.39 28.04
N GLU A 60 -28.04 -27.98 27.35
CA GLU A 60 -27.94 -27.00 26.27
C GLU A 60 -27.27 -25.69 26.71
N LYS A 61 -27.50 -25.29 27.97
CA LYS A 61 -26.83 -24.14 28.57
C LYS A 61 -25.32 -24.35 28.64
N ILE A 62 -24.86 -25.49 29.18
CA ILE A 62 -23.41 -25.80 29.27
C ILE A 62 -22.77 -25.84 27.88
N LEU A 63 -23.47 -26.42 26.89
CA LEU A 63 -22.99 -26.46 25.51
C LEU A 63 -22.86 -25.04 24.94
N ARG A 64 -23.88 -24.19 25.13
CA ARG A 64 -23.88 -22.81 24.67
C ARG A 64 -22.76 -21.99 25.33
N ASP A 65 -22.66 -22.03 26.65
CA ASP A 65 -21.66 -21.29 27.42
C ASP A 65 -20.24 -21.69 26.98
N ARG A 66 -20.00 -22.97 26.69
CA ARG A 66 -18.69 -23.46 26.22
C ARG A 66 -18.37 -23.12 24.77
N ILE A 67 -19.38 -23.11 23.89
CA ILE A 67 -19.22 -22.59 22.52
C ILE A 67 -18.80 -21.11 22.58
N GLU A 68 -19.50 -20.34 23.41
CA GLU A 68 -19.23 -18.92 23.63
C GLU A 68 -17.80 -18.71 24.15
N ASP A 69 -17.39 -19.43 25.19
CA ASP A 69 -16.02 -19.41 25.73
C ASP A 69 -14.97 -19.75 24.66
N GLY A 70 -15.25 -20.75 23.82
CA GLY A 70 -14.37 -21.17 22.73
C GLY A 70 -14.17 -20.05 21.70
N TYR A 71 -15.25 -19.39 21.28
CA TYR A 71 -15.16 -18.24 20.39
C TYR A 71 -14.48 -17.04 21.05
N LEU A 72 -14.68 -16.80 22.34
CA LEU A 72 -13.96 -15.75 23.08
C LEU A 72 -12.46 -16.02 23.17
N GLN A 73 -12.05 -17.28 23.37
CA GLN A 73 -10.63 -17.67 23.35
C GLN A 73 -10.01 -17.47 21.95
N GLU A 74 -10.72 -17.86 20.89
CA GLU A 74 -10.23 -17.69 19.53
C GLU A 74 -10.18 -16.21 19.13
N ALA A 75 -11.16 -15.41 19.58
CA ALA A 75 -11.14 -13.96 19.43
C ALA A 75 -9.91 -13.34 20.14
N LYS A 76 -9.58 -13.76 21.37
CA LYS A 76 -8.36 -13.33 22.08
C LYS A 76 -7.09 -13.71 21.32
N ARG A 77 -7.02 -14.93 20.76
CA ARG A 77 -5.89 -15.40 19.95
C ARG A 77 -5.69 -14.54 18.71
N HIS A 78 -6.77 -14.26 17.96
CA HIS A 78 -6.70 -13.41 16.77
C HIS A 78 -6.41 -11.95 17.11
N LEU A 79 -6.91 -11.44 18.24
CA LEU A 79 -6.55 -10.10 18.72
C LEU A 79 -5.04 -10.01 19.01
N GLY A 80 -4.46 -11.04 19.64
CA GLY A 80 -3.02 -11.14 19.84
C GLY A 80 -2.24 -11.14 18.51
N ARG A 81 -2.74 -11.85 17.50
CA ARG A 81 -2.16 -11.81 16.14
C ARG A 81 -2.27 -10.42 15.51
N ALA A 82 -3.43 -9.77 15.58
CA ALA A 82 -3.63 -8.42 15.04
C ALA A 82 -2.63 -7.44 15.67
N ARG A 83 -2.50 -7.44 17.00
CA ARG A 83 -1.52 -6.61 17.73
C ARG A 83 -0.06 -6.92 17.36
N LYS A 84 0.28 -8.19 17.14
CA LYS A 84 1.63 -8.61 16.74
C LYS A 84 1.99 -8.17 15.32
N TYR A 85 1.07 -8.35 14.37
CA TYR A 85 1.33 -8.10 12.95
C TYR A 85 1.06 -6.67 12.51
N CYS A 86 0.42 -5.85 13.34
CA CYS A 86 0.05 -4.49 12.98
C CYS A 86 1.23 -3.58 12.65
N MET A 87 2.47 -3.96 12.98
CA MET A 87 3.69 -3.23 12.63
C MET A 87 4.41 -3.79 11.39
N LEU A 88 3.99 -4.95 10.88
CA LEU A 88 4.72 -5.72 9.88
C LEU A 88 3.91 -5.95 8.60
N TYR A 89 2.62 -6.29 8.73
CA TYR A 89 1.80 -6.65 7.58
C TYR A 89 0.35 -6.20 7.71
N ALA A 90 -0.07 -5.32 6.78
CA ALA A 90 -1.43 -4.77 6.79
C ALA A 90 -2.50 -5.84 6.54
N ALA A 91 -2.28 -6.76 5.61
CA ALA A 91 -3.28 -7.77 5.22
C ALA A 91 -3.58 -8.75 6.37
N GLU A 92 -2.55 -9.26 7.03
CA GLU A 92 -2.63 -10.18 8.15
C GLU A 92 -3.31 -9.53 9.36
N THR A 93 -3.04 -8.24 9.58
CA THR A 93 -3.69 -7.46 10.64
C THR A 93 -5.19 -7.32 10.39
N LYS A 94 -5.58 -6.99 9.15
CA LYS A 94 -6.99 -6.86 8.75
C LYS A 94 -7.73 -8.19 8.85
N MET A 95 -7.10 -9.26 8.35
CA MET A 95 -7.65 -10.61 8.42
C MET A 95 -7.83 -11.05 9.88
N ALA A 96 -6.83 -10.83 10.73
CA ALA A 96 -6.94 -11.13 12.15
C ALA A 96 -8.08 -10.34 12.83
N ALA A 97 -8.21 -9.03 12.55
CA ALA A 97 -9.30 -8.21 13.07
C ALA A 97 -10.69 -8.68 12.58
N TRP A 98 -10.80 -9.12 11.32
CA TRP A 98 -12.02 -9.73 10.79
C TRP A 98 -12.39 -11.01 11.55
N HIS A 99 -11.42 -11.89 11.82
CA HIS A 99 -11.65 -13.10 12.62
C HIS A 99 -12.11 -12.77 14.05
N VAL A 100 -11.55 -11.72 14.68
CA VAL A 100 -12.01 -11.26 16.00
C VAL A 100 -13.48 -10.88 15.96
N ARG A 101 -13.91 -10.06 14.98
CA ARG A 101 -15.33 -9.67 14.85
C ARG A 101 -16.24 -10.85 14.62
N ARG A 102 -15.83 -11.79 13.77
CA ARG A 102 -16.59 -13.01 13.50
C ARG A 102 -16.77 -13.84 14.76
N CYS A 103 -15.72 -14.05 15.54
CA CYS A 103 -15.79 -14.81 16.79
C CYS A 103 -16.66 -14.11 17.83
N LEU A 104 -16.53 -12.78 17.98
CA LEU A 104 -17.38 -11.99 18.86
C LEU A 104 -18.87 -12.07 18.47
N ALA A 105 -19.17 -12.01 17.17
CA ALA A 105 -20.55 -12.15 16.68
C ALA A 105 -21.13 -13.55 16.96
N LEU A 106 -20.33 -14.61 16.76
CA LEU A 106 -20.73 -15.98 17.07
C LEU A 106 -20.91 -16.24 18.57
N ALA A 107 -20.11 -15.54 19.40
CA ALA A 107 -20.24 -15.53 20.86
C ALA A 107 -21.35 -14.57 21.37
N ASN A 108 -22.06 -13.86 20.48
CA ASN A 108 -22.98 -12.79 20.86
C ASN A 108 -22.39 -11.77 21.86
N CYS A 109 -21.09 -11.48 21.70
CA CYS A 109 -20.29 -10.67 22.61
C CYS A 109 -19.81 -9.39 21.93
N VAL A 110 -19.46 -8.40 22.75
CA VAL A 110 -18.86 -7.13 22.30
C VAL A 110 -17.35 -7.05 22.64
N PRO A 111 -16.59 -6.16 21.97
CA PRO A 111 -15.12 -6.13 22.06
C PRO A 111 -14.51 -6.08 23.47
N HIS A 112 -15.18 -5.44 24.44
CA HIS A 112 -14.64 -5.32 25.79
C HIS A 112 -14.50 -6.67 26.52
N HIS A 113 -15.27 -7.69 26.15
CA HIS A 113 -15.18 -9.05 26.73
C HIS A 113 -13.83 -9.73 26.51
N ILE A 114 -13.06 -9.26 25.51
CA ILE A 114 -11.73 -9.79 25.20
C ILE A 114 -10.61 -8.77 25.45
N GLY A 115 -10.90 -7.67 26.16
CA GLY A 115 -9.90 -6.64 26.48
C GLY A 115 -9.49 -5.79 25.28
N THR A 116 -10.44 -5.47 24.39
CA THR A 116 -10.25 -4.52 23.29
C THR A 116 -11.45 -3.57 23.16
N THR A 117 -11.33 -2.58 22.29
CA THR A 117 -12.40 -1.61 22.03
C THR A 117 -12.87 -1.73 20.58
N LYS A 118 -14.11 -1.27 20.31
CA LYS A 118 -14.60 -1.18 18.93
C LYS A 118 -13.66 -0.36 18.06
N LYS A 119 -13.17 0.78 18.60
CA LYS A 119 -12.21 1.66 17.93
C LYS A 119 -10.90 0.95 17.57
N GLU A 120 -10.31 0.19 18.49
CA GLU A 120 -9.07 -0.56 18.22
C GLU A 120 -9.28 -1.58 17.08
N LEU A 121 -10.42 -2.28 17.06
CA LEU A 121 -10.76 -3.19 15.98
C LEU A 121 -11.02 -2.48 14.65
N ASP A 122 -11.69 -1.33 14.68
CA ASP A 122 -11.90 -0.47 13.50
C ASP A 122 -10.54 -0.02 12.94
N ASP A 123 -9.64 0.47 13.81
CA ASP A 123 -8.28 0.88 13.47
C ASP A 123 -7.48 -0.28 12.82
N PHE A 124 -7.56 -1.50 13.35
CA PHE A 124 -6.93 -2.68 12.73
C PHE A 124 -7.53 -3.02 11.36
N THR A 125 -8.85 -2.93 11.23
CA THR A 125 -9.58 -3.22 9.98
C THR A 125 -9.20 -2.22 8.88
N ASP A 126 -8.97 -0.96 9.26
CA ASP A 126 -8.54 0.10 8.36
C ASP A 126 -7.02 0.06 8.06
N GLY A 127 -6.28 -0.82 8.75
CA GLY A 127 -4.83 -0.90 8.66
C GLY A 127 -4.12 0.34 9.23
N LYS A 128 -4.80 1.10 10.10
CA LYS A 128 -4.27 2.36 10.66
C LYS A 128 -2.94 2.16 11.41
N PRO A 129 -2.79 1.20 12.34
CA PRO A 129 -1.55 1.06 13.11
C PRO A 129 -0.32 0.78 12.22
N TYR A 130 -0.51 0.01 11.15
CA TYR A 130 0.53 -0.27 10.17
C TYR A 130 0.96 1.01 9.44
N ARG A 131 0.00 1.76 8.90
CA ARG A 131 0.27 3.05 8.24
C ARG A 131 0.98 4.06 9.16
N ILE A 132 0.58 4.13 10.43
CA ILE A 132 1.22 4.99 11.43
C ILE A 132 2.66 4.54 11.70
N THR A 133 2.90 3.23 11.77
CA THR A 133 4.24 2.66 11.95
C THR A 133 5.14 2.98 10.75
N GLU A 134 4.66 2.81 9.51
CA GLU A 134 5.41 3.18 8.30
C GLU A 134 5.69 4.70 8.24
N ALA A 135 4.70 5.53 8.56
CA ALA A 135 4.90 6.97 8.65
C ALA A 135 5.99 7.37 9.67
N LYS A 136 6.04 6.70 10.83
CA LYS A 136 7.11 6.91 11.83
C LYS A 136 8.47 6.53 11.30
N LYS A 137 8.58 5.41 10.56
CA LYS A 137 9.85 4.96 9.94
C LYS A 137 10.36 6.01 8.95
N ILE A 138 9.48 6.57 8.12
CA ILE A 138 9.84 7.64 7.18
C ILE A 138 10.37 8.86 7.94
N VAL A 139 9.63 9.35 8.93
CA VAL A 139 10.07 10.51 9.74
C VAL A 139 11.42 10.24 10.43
N LEU A 140 11.66 9.02 10.91
CA LEU A 140 12.92 8.64 11.54
C LEU A 140 14.09 8.55 10.55
N ALA A 141 13.91 7.90 9.40
CA ALA A 141 14.94 7.81 8.36
C ALA A 141 15.39 9.21 7.91
N PHE A 142 14.43 10.10 7.67
CA PHE A 142 14.71 11.48 7.31
C PHE A 142 15.47 12.27 8.41
N LYS A 143 15.18 12.02 9.69
CA LYS A 143 15.95 12.63 10.80
C LYS A 143 17.41 12.18 10.78
N LYS A 144 17.67 10.92 10.43
CA LYS A 144 19.02 10.34 10.33
C LYS A 144 19.77 10.76 9.06
N GLY A 145 19.12 11.49 8.16
CA GLY A 145 19.68 11.80 6.84
C GLY A 145 19.69 10.59 5.89
N GLU A 146 19.05 9.49 6.28
CA GLU A 146 18.87 8.32 5.42
C GLU A 146 17.82 8.68 4.37
N PHE A 147 18.18 8.52 3.09
CA PHE A 147 17.22 8.64 2.02
C PHE A 147 16.35 7.39 2.03
N TYR A 148 15.10 7.53 2.46
CA TYR A 148 14.11 6.49 2.21
C TYR A 148 13.94 6.41 0.69
N GLU A 149 14.34 5.28 0.12
CA GLU A 149 14.23 4.99 -1.30
C GLU A 149 12.78 5.17 -1.76
N ARG A 150 12.64 5.53 -3.03
CA ARG A 150 11.43 6.00 -3.71
C ARG A 150 10.25 5.00 -3.73
N ASP A 151 10.39 3.83 -3.11
CA ASP A 151 9.59 2.63 -3.35
C ASP A 151 8.81 2.09 -2.13
N SER A 152 8.60 2.88 -1.08
CA SER A 152 7.50 2.57 -0.17
C SER A 152 6.16 2.93 -0.81
N ARG A 153 5.41 1.90 -1.21
CA ARG A 153 4.07 2.01 -1.84
C ARG A 153 3.00 2.63 -0.93
N GLU A 154 3.26 2.84 0.36
CA GLU A 154 2.19 3.04 1.35
C GLU A 154 2.27 4.36 2.13
N ALA A 155 3.41 5.05 2.13
CA ALA A 155 3.53 6.44 2.59
C ALA A 155 4.78 7.13 2.02
N ASN A 156 4.62 8.38 1.59
CA ASN A 156 5.71 9.33 1.34
C ASN A 156 5.46 10.61 2.15
N ILE A 157 6.47 11.47 2.33
CA ILE A 157 6.33 12.79 2.96
C ILE A 157 5.14 13.58 2.38
N LEU A 158 4.89 13.48 1.07
CA LEU A 158 3.72 14.12 0.45
C LEU A 158 2.39 13.65 1.05
N ASP A 159 2.26 12.35 1.35
CA ASP A 159 1.04 11.81 1.95
C ASP A 159 0.90 12.29 3.40
N LEU A 160 2.01 12.38 4.13
CA LEU A 160 2.04 12.92 5.49
C LEU A 160 1.64 14.41 5.54
N LEU A 161 1.94 15.16 4.47
CA LEU A 161 1.56 16.57 4.34
C LEU A 161 0.11 16.76 3.92
N ARG A 162 -0.36 15.97 2.94
CA ARG A 162 -1.68 16.15 2.31
C ARG A 162 -2.84 15.60 3.11
N ASP A 163 -2.63 14.54 3.89
CA ASP A 163 -3.71 13.84 4.57
C ASP A 163 -3.47 13.73 6.09
N PRO A 164 -3.67 14.84 6.83
CA PRO A 164 -3.51 14.85 8.28
C PRO A 164 -4.58 14.03 9.02
N LYS A 165 -5.68 13.66 8.34
CA LYS A 165 -6.70 12.76 8.90
C LYS A 165 -6.22 11.32 8.87
N LYS A 166 -5.63 10.89 7.75
CA LYS A 166 -5.04 9.55 7.60
C LYS A 166 -3.73 9.38 8.36
N TYR A 167 -2.94 10.44 8.50
CA TYR A 167 -1.68 10.45 9.25
C TYR A 167 -1.70 11.55 10.33
N PRO A 168 -2.38 11.33 11.47
CA PRO A 168 -2.43 12.32 12.54
C PRO A 168 -1.02 12.64 13.07
N ARG A 169 -0.62 13.91 12.97
CA ARG A 169 0.71 14.43 13.37
C ARG A 169 1.13 14.00 14.78
N LYS A 170 0.18 14.01 15.73
CA LYS A 170 0.39 13.56 17.12
C LYS A 170 0.74 12.07 17.20
N GLU A 171 0.07 11.22 16.42
CA GLU A 171 0.30 9.77 16.45
C GLU A 171 1.64 9.39 15.81
N ILE A 172 2.05 10.08 14.73
CA ILE A 172 3.34 9.87 14.07
C ILE A 172 4.52 10.57 14.78
N GLY A 173 4.25 11.45 15.75
CA GLY A 173 5.28 12.10 16.56
C GLY A 173 6.08 13.18 15.82
N VAL A 174 5.42 13.96 14.97
CA VAL A 174 6.06 15.03 14.18
C VAL A 174 5.25 16.32 14.25
N THR A 175 5.93 17.47 14.21
CA THR A 175 5.27 18.78 14.10
C THR A 175 5.12 19.17 12.63
N GLU A 176 4.20 20.08 12.34
CA GLU A 176 4.02 20.64 10.99
C GLU A 176 5.29 21.31 10.47
N THR A 177 5.93 22.13 11.29
CA THR A 177 7.22 22.76 10.97
C THR A 177 8.28 21.73 10.60
N LYS A 178 8.37 20.62 11.34
CA LYS A 178 9.32 19.54 11.01
C LYS A 178 8.99 18.88 9.67
N LEU A 179 7.71 18.62 9.37
CA LEU A 179 7.32 18.09 8.06
C LEU A 179 7.65 19.07 6.92
N HIS A 180 7.48 20.38 7.13
CA HIS A 180 7.85 21.39 6.15
C HIS A 180 9.36 21.39 5.89
N THR A 181 10.17 21.36 6.95
CA THR A 181 11.63 21.24 6.83
C THR A 181 12.03 19.95 6.10
N LEU A 182 11.36 18.83 6.38
CA LEU A 182 11.64 17.57 5.68
C LEU A 182 11.29 17.64 4.18
N ALA A 183 10.17 18.27 3.83
CA ALA A 183 9.79 18.49 2.44
C ALA A 183 10.78 19.39 1.69
N LEU A 184 11.22 20.50 2.29
CA LEU A 184 12.26 21.35 1.71
C LEU A 184 13.57 20.60 1.49
N ARG A 185 14.02 19.83 2.49
CA ARG A 185 15.24 19.01 2.37
C ARG A 185 15.11 17.97 1.27
N LYS A 186 13.95 17.30 1.15
CA LYS A 186 13.70 16.33 0.08
C LYS A 186 13.67 16.99 -1.29
N ALA A 187 12.96 18.13 -1.43
CA ALA A 187 12.91 18.89 -2.68
C ALA A 187 14.32 19.32 -3.13
N LYS A 188 15.14 19.85 -2.22
CA LYS A 188 16.52 20.23 -2.49
C LYS A 188 17.39 19.04 -2.88
N ALA A 189 17.30 17.93 -2.15
CA ALA A 189 18.08 16.73 -2.48
C ALA A 189 17.71 16.14 -3.85
N LEU A 190 16.42 16.14 -4.22
CA LEU A 190 16.00 15.73 -5.57
C LEU A 190 16.53 16.68 -6.64
N LEU A 191 16.55 17.98 -6.37
CA LEU A 191 17.11 18.98 -7.28
C LEU A 191 18.62 18.76 -7.49
N ASP A 192 19.36 18.55 -6.39
CA ASP A 192 20.81 18.32 -6.44
C ASP A 192 21.15 17.03 -7.20
N GLU A 193 20.37 15.95 -6.98
CA GLU A 193 20.49 14.72 -7.77
C GLU A 193 20.25 14.94 -9.27
N LEU A 194 19.24 15.73 -9.63
CA LEU A 194 18.99 16.10 -11.03
C LEU A 194 20.13 16.93 -11.62
N ARG A 195 20.75 17.82 -10.83
CA ARG A 195 21.92 18.59 -11.27
C ARG A 195 23.13 17.69 -11.52
N GLU A 196 23.38 16.72 -10.64
CA GLU A 196 24.50 15.75 -10.78
C GLU A 196 24.33 14.82 -11.98
N THR A 197 23.09 14.46 -12.31
CA THR A 197 22.72 13.58 -13.42
C THR A 197 22.46 14.34 -14.73
N ARG A 198 22.56 15.68 -14.72
CA ARG A 198 22.34 16.55 -15.88
C ARG A 198 23.23 16.13 -17.05
N GLY A 199 22.61 15.86 -18.19
CA GLY A 199 23.30 15.44 -19.42
C GLY A 199 23.85 14.01 -19.41
N LYS A 200 23.79 13.30 -18.28
CA LYS A 200 24.20 11.88 -18.15
C LYS A 200 23.01 10.93 -18.23
N SER A 201 21.85 11.34 -17.74
CA SER A 201 20.63 10.53 -17.79
C SER A 201 19.78 10.85 -19.03
N THR A 202 19.45 9.83 -19.81
CA THR A 202 18.49 9.91 -20.93
C THR A 202 17.07 9.55 -20.51
N ASN A 203 16.84 9.23 -19.23
CA ASN A 203 15.52 8.84 -18.73
C ASN A 203 14.67 10.08 -18.44
N TYR A 204 14.03 10.63 -19.45
CA TYR A 204 13.15 11.80 -19.34
C TYR A 204 11.99 11.60 -18.36
N ARG A 205 11.48 10.36 -18.23
CA ARG A 205 10.41 10.02 -17.28
C ARG A 205 10.90 10.19 -15.85
N TYR A 206 12.12 9.75 -15.55
CA TYR A 206 12.77 9.92 -14.26
C TYR A 206 12.87 11.40 -13.86
N ILE A 207 13.42 12.21 -14.77
CA ILE A 207 13.65 13.65 -14.55
C ILE A 207 12.32 14.38 -14.35
N SER A 208 11.36 14.16 -15.24
CA SER A 208 10.04 14.80 -15.17
C SER A 208 9.29 14.43 -13.89
N THR A 209 9.40 13.17 -13.45
CA THR A 209 8.79 12.69 -12.20
C THR A 209 9.43 13.37 -10.99
N ASN A 210 10.75 13.52 -10.95
CA ASN A 210 11.43 14.25 -9.87
C ASN A 210 11.05 15.72 -9.81
N ILE A 211 10.98 16.39 -10.97
CA ILE A 211 10.53 17.79 -11.05
C ILE A 211 9.10 17.93 -10.56
N TRP A 212 8.22 16.99 -10.92
CA TRP A 212 6.86 16.96 -10.39
C TRP A 212 6.87 16.84 -8.86
N TYR A 213 7.66 15.92 -8.28
CA TYR A 213 7.77 15.77 -6.82
C TYR A 213 8.27 17.06 -6.14
N ILE A 214 9.31 17.71 -6.67
CA ILE A 214 9.83 18.99 -6.16
C ILE A 214 8.70 20.02 -6.07
N ARG A 215 7.94 20.20 -7.15
CA ARG A 215 6.81 21.14 -7.19
C ARG A 215 5.73 20.77 -6.18
N GLN A 216 5.41 19.49 -6.04
CA GLN A 216 4.41 19.04 -5.08
C GLN A 216 4.84 19.28 -3.64
N PHE A 217 6.12 19.06 -3.31
CA PHE A 217 6.63 19.33 -1.96
C PHE A 217 6.48 20.81 -1.62
N LEU A 218 6.92 21.69 -2.52
CA LEU A 218 6.86 23.15 -2.33
C LEU A 218 5.42 23.67 -2.27
N ALA A 219 4.54 23.17 -3.15
CA ALA A 219 3.13 23.54 -3.14
C ALA A 219 2.44 23.15 -1.83
N CYS A 220 2.70 21.94 -1.30
CA CYS A 220 2.12 21.49 -0.04
C CYS A 220 2.52 22.35 1.18
N ILE A 221 3.60 23.11 1.09
CA ILE A 221 4.14 23.92 2.18
C ILE A 221 4.10 25.43 1.87
N ASN A 222 3.45 25.83 0.77
CA ASN A 222 3.38 27.21 0.28
C ASN A 222 4.76 27.87 0.14
N GLN A 223 5.67 27.19 -0.55
CA GLN A 223 7.02 27.68 -0.90
C GLN A 223 7.19 27.71 -2.42
N ASN A 224 8.17 28.47 -2.87
CA ASN A 224 8.52 28.68 -4.27
C ASN A 224 9.84 28.00 -4.63
N LEU A 225 10.14 27.94 -5.93
CA LEU A 225 11.39 27.37 -6.43
C LEU A 225 12.64 28.12 -5.92
N GLU A 226 12.50 29.43 -5.72
CA GLU A 226 13.56 30.29 -5.21
C GLU A 226 14.02 29.89 -3.80
N ASP A 227 13.10 29.35 -2.98
CA ASP A 227 13.38 28.91 -1.61
C ASP A 227 14.33 27.69 -1.55
N ILE A 228 14.46 26.96 -2.66
CA ILE A 228 15.45 25.88 -2.82
C ILE A 228 16.57 26.24 -3.81
N GLY A 229 16.66 27.52 -4.21
CA GLY A 229 17.69 28.04 -5.10
C GLY A 229 17.56 27.51 -6.54
N THR A 230 16.34 27.44 -7.07
CA THR A 230 16.10 27.06 -8.48
C THR A 230 15.04 27.94 -9.14
N SER A 231 14.83 27.74 -10.45
CA SER A 231 13.83 28.46 -11.26
C SER A 231 13.15 27.54 -12.26
N ASP A 232 11.98 27.94 -12.78
CA ASP A 232 11.33 27.22 -13.87
C ASP A 232 12.24 27.04 -15.10
N ALA A 233 13.10 28.03 -15.37
CA ALA A 233 14.06 27.97 -16.46
C ALA A 233 15.11 26.89 -16.24
N GLU A 234 15.66 26.79 -15.02
CA GLU A 234 16.61 25.74 -14.66
C GLU A 234 15.96 24.35 -14.71
N LEU A 235 14.76 24.19 -14.15
CA LEU A 235 14.07 22.90 -14.19
C LEU A 235 13.81 22.43 -15.62
N ARG A 236 13.45 23.34 -16.55
CA ARG A 236 13.28 23.00 -17.97
C ARG A 236 14.59 22.55 -18.62
N GLU A 237 15.69 23.21 -18.28
CA GLU A 237 17.03 22.90 -18.75
C GLU A 237 17.54 21.55 -18.20
N LEU A 238 17.06 21.11 -17.03
CA LEU A 238 17.31 19.76 -16.52
C LEU A 238 16.56 18.68 -17.31
N VAL A 239 15.31 18.93 -17.74
CA VAL A 239 14.54 17.98 -18.57
C VAL A 239 15.16 17.86 -19.95
N TYR A 240 15.41 18.99 -20.60
CA TYR A 240 15.98 19.04 -21.93
C TYR A 240 17.18 19.96 -21.94
N PRO A 241 18.40 19.42 -21.71
CA PRO A 241 19.60 20.22 -21.76
C PRO A 241 19.74 20.92 -23.10
N SER A 242 20.19 22.17 -23.08
CA SER A 242 20.49 22.95 -24.29
C SER A 242 21.47 22.21 -25.20
N ALA A 243 22.42 21.45 -24.63
CA ALA A 243 23.32 20.57 -25.37
C ALA A 243 22.60 19.45 -26.14
N TYR A 244 21.57 18.81 -25.56
CA TYR A 244 20.75 17.82 -26.25
C TYR A 244 20.03 18.45 -27.44
N HIS A 245 19.46 19.63 -27.25
CA HIS A 245 18.80 20.35 -28.33
C HIS A 245 19.77 20.85 -29.39
N LYS A 246 21.00 21.20 -29.03
CA LYS A 246 22.06 21.53 -29.98
C LYS A 246 22.38 20.32 -30.86
N GLN A 247 22.66 19.16 -30.27
CA GLN A 247 22.91 17.92 -31.01
C GLN A 247 21.73 17.53 -31.92
N ARG A 248 20.49 17.68 -31.44
CA ARG A 248 19.29 17.43 -32.26
C ARG A 248 19.12 18.44 -33.40
N ALA A 249 19.54 19.69 -33.20
CA ALA A 249 19.56 20.68 -34.27
C ALA A 249 20.64 20.35 -35.32
N GLU A 250 21.83 19.92 -34.90
CA GLU A 250 22.91 19.45 -35.78
C GLU A 250 22.46 18.25 -36.61
N GLU A 251 21.81 17.27 -35.97
CA GLU A 251 21.31 16.08 -36.64
C GLU A 251 20.16 16.39 -37.61
N ALA A 252 19.18 17.18 -37.18
CA ALA A 252 18.10 17.61 -38.06
C ALA A 252 18.62 18.42 -39.26
N LEU A 253 19.69 19.20 -39.07
CA LEU A 253 20.34 19.95 -40.14
C LEU A 253 21.09 19.00 -41.10
N ARG A 254 21.80 17.99 -40.58
CA ARG A 254 22.44 16.94 -41.38
C ARG A 254 21.41 16.23 -42.28
N ILE A 255 20.31 15.76 -41.69
CA ILE A 255 19.24 15.09 -42.44
C ILE A 255 18.60 16.06 -43.45
N ALA A 256 18.38 17.34 -43.09
CA ALA A 256 17.84 18.32 -44.03
C ALA A 256 18.75 18.56 -45.24
N ARG A 257 20.08 18.44 -45.08
CA ARG A 257 21.06 18.54 -46.17
C ARG A 257 20.99 17.31 -47.10
N GLU A 258 20.86 16.12 -46.52
CA GLU A 258 20.80 14.84 -47.25
C GLU A 258 19.43 14.60 -47.92
N SER A 259 18.35 15.01 -47.26
CA SER A 259 16.97 14.78 -47.66
C SER A 259 16.12 16.02 -47.35
N PRO A 260 16.14 17.03 -48.23
CA PRO A 260 15.44 18.30 -48.01
C PRO A 260 13.94 18.12 -47.75
N SER A 261 13.46 18.57 -46.59
CA SER A 261 12.04 18.57 -46.26
C SER A 261 11.67 19.74 -45.36
N LEU A 262 10.42 20.21 -45.47
CA LEU A 262 9.90 21.26 -44.58
C LEU A 262 9.80 20.80 -43.12
N TYR A 263 9.66 19.49 -42.89
CA TYR A 263 9.65 18.91 -41.56
C TYR A 263 11.02 19.09 -40.87
N TRP A 264 12.11 18.69 -41.52
CA TRP A 264 13.44 18.79 -40.92
C TRP A 264 13.88 20.23 -40.71
N LEU A 265 13.55 21.14 -41.63
CA LEU A 265 13.77 22.58 -41.44
C LEU A 265 12.98 23.15 -40.25
N SER A 266 11.78 22.65 -39.99
CA SER A 266 11.00 23.01 -38.80
C SER A 266 11.65 22.47 -37.52
N GLU A 267 12.12 21.23 -37.52
CA GLU A 267 12.83 20.63 -36.37
C GLU A 267 14.15 21.37 -36.07
N VAL A 268 14.93 21.77 -37.08
CA VAL A 268 16.13 22.62 -36.90
C VAL A 268 15.77 23.92 -36.17
N ARG A 269 14.75 24.65 -36.64
CA ARG A 269 14.34 25.93 -36.01
C ARG A 269 13.85 25.74 -34.57
N LYS A 270 13.05 24.70 -34.34
CA LYS A 270 12.53 24.32 -33.01
C LYS A 270 13.69 24.04 -32.05
N HIS A 271 14.66 23.25 -32.47
CA HIS A 271 15.78 22.85 -31.62
C HIS A 271 16.81 23.98 -31.42
N ILE A 272 17.06 24.84 -32.42
CA ILE A 272 17.85 26.07 -32.27
C ILE A 272 17.28 26.95 -31.15
N ARG A 273 15.96 27.22 -31.19
CA ARG A 273 15.29 28.05 -30.18
C ARG A 273 15.41 27.44 -28.79
N ARG A 274 15.21 26.13 -28.67
CA ARG A 274 15.26 25.43 -27.38
C ARG A 274 16.68 25.30 -26.83
N ALA A 275 17.69 25.18 -27.69
CA ALA A 275 19.10 25.18 -27.32
C ALA A 275 19.67 26.58 -27.01
N LYS A 276 18.89 27.65 -27.28
CA LYS A 276 19.36 29.05 -27.25
C LYS A 276 20.67 29.26 -28.05
N THR A 277 20.80 28.55 -29.17
CA THR A 277 21.97 28.63 -30.06
C THR A 277 21.63 29.42 -31.32
N SER A 278 22.63 29.75 -32.13
CA SER A 278 22.48 30.45 -33.40
C SER A 278 22.78 29.54 -34.59
N LEU A 279 22.33 29.94 -35.79
CA LEU A 279 22.68 29.26 -37.04
C LEU A 279 24.20 29.20 -37.24
N LYS A 280 24.91 30.27 -36.86
CA LYS A 280 26.36 30.37 -36.98
C LYS A 280 27.07 29.33 -36.11
N GLU A 281 26.60 29.13 -34.88
CA GLU A 281 27.15 28.12 -33.95
C GLU A 281 26.90 26.68 -34.39
N LEU A 282 25.90 26.45 -35.25
CA LEU A 282 25.64 25.17 -35.91
C LEU A 282 26.35 25.02 -37.25
N GLY A 283 27.19 25.99 -37.64
CA GLY A 283 27.91 25.98 -38.92
C GLY A 283 26.98 26.08 -40.14
N THR A 284 25.92 26.89 -40.03
CA THR A 284 24.96 27.14 -41.14
C THR A 284 24.54 28.61 -41.24
N SER A 285 23.79 28.95 -42.28
CA SER A 285 23.29 30.31 -42.54
C SER A 285 21.81 30.32 -42.95
N ARG A 286 21.17 31.50 -42.88
CA ARG A 286 19.80 31.66 -43.40
C ARG A 286 19.72 31.36 -44.90
N ALA A 287 20.76 31.72 -45.66
CA ALA A 287 20.82 31.47 -47.09
C ALA A 287 20.84 29.97 -47.39
N GLU A 288 21.67 29.20 -46.66
CA GLU A 288 21.72 27.74 -46.79
C GLU A 288 20.36 27.10 -46.47
N LEU A 289 19.69 27.51 -45.38
CA LEU A 289 18.36 27.00 -45.05
C LEU A 289 17.31 27.33 -46.11
N MET A 290 17.43 28.47 -46.80
CA MET A 290 16.56 28.85 -47.91
C MET A 290 16.82 28.01 -49.16
N GLU A 291 18.07 27.68 -49.45
CA GLU A 291 18.42 26.76 -50.54
C GLU A 291 17.91 25.34 -50.29
N ILE A 292 18.06 24.83 -49.06
CA ILE A 292 17.46 23.55 -48.67
C ILE A 292 15.93 23.61 -48.81
N ARG A 293 15.30 24.72 -48.42
CA ARG A 293 13.85 24.90 -48.55
C ARG A 293 13.36 24.85 -50.00
N LYS A 294 14.10 25.43 -50.95
CA LYS A 294 13.75 25.41 -52.38
C LYS A 294 13.79 24.00 -52.96
N LYS A 295 14.68 23.15 -52.44
CA LYS A 295 14.84 21.75 -52.85
C LYS A 295 13.84 20.81 -52.17
N ALA A 296 13.12 21.28 -51.14
CA ALA A 296 12.12 20.46 -50.45
C ALA A 296 10.88 20.30 -51.34
N PRO A 297 10.35 19.08 -51.51
CA PRO A 297 9.14 18.85 -52.29
C PRO A 297 7.95 19.60 -51.64
N PRO A 298 7.00 20.09 -52.45
CA PRO A 298 5.77 20.69 -51.94
C PRO A 298 5.03 19.67 -51.06
N ARG A 299 4.40 20.16 -49.98
CA ARG A 299 3.54 19.33 -49.12
C ARG A 299 2.40 18.78 -50.00
N TYR A 300 2.32 17.45 -50.10
CA TYR A 300 1.07 16.77 -50.45
C TYR A 300 0.11 16.84 -49.26
#